data_AF-A0A3N5SCM4-F1
#
_entry.id   AF-A0A3N5SCM4-F1
#
_cell.length_a   1.000
_cell.length_b   1.000
_cell.length_c   1.000
_cell.angle_alpha   90.00
_cell.angle_beta   90.00
_cell.angle_gamma   90.00
#
_symmetry.space_group_name_H-M   'P 1'
#
loop_
_entity.id
_entity.type
_entity.pdbx_description
1 polymer ?
#
loop_
_entity_poly.entity_id
_entity_poly.type
_entity_poly.pdbx_seq_one_letter_code
_entity_poly.pdbx_strand_id
1 'polypeptide(L)'
;MKSMLEIVDLSKSLDPKEYRVRLIKAQVRLSQLGFQVYQQQRPVILAFEGWDAAGKGGAIRRVTERLDPRGYVVHAISAPKGDDAEHHYLWRFWRRLPEAGQITIFDRTWYGRVLVERIEGVCTEEEWRRAYREINEFERQIVDYGTILVKYWLHIGEEEQLKR
;
A
#
# COMPACT_ATOMS: atom_id res chain seq x y z
N MET A 1 22.03 -17.44 -0.78
CA MET A 1 21.76 -16.14 -0.12
C MET A 1 20.35 -16.25 0.46
N LYS A 2 20.16 -16.04 1.77
CA LYS A 2 18.81 -16.09 2.37
C LYS A 2 17.95 -14.96 1.80
N SER A 3 16.68 -15.22 1.54
CA SER A 3 15.78 -14.18 1.06
C SER A 3 15.51 -13.13 2.16
N MET A 4 15.10 -11.91 1.78
CA MET A 4 14.74 -10.86 2.74
C MET A 4 13.58 -11.30 3.67
N LEU A 5 12.71 -12.19 3.18
CA LEU A 5 11.57 -12.70 3.95
C LEU A 5 12.03 -13.71 5.02
N GLU A 6 13.03 -14.54 4.72
CA GLU A 6 13.58 -15.54 5.65
C GLU A 6 14.27 -14.94 6.88
N ILE A 7 14.68 -13.67 6.82
CA ILE A 7 15.38 -13.01 7.92
C ILE A 7 14.45 -12.18 8.82
N VAL A 8 13.16 -12.12 8.52
CA VAL A 8 12.17 -11.40 9.33
C VAL A 8 11.79 -12.24 10.55
N ASP A 9 11.91 -11.66 11.74
CA ASP A 9 11.43 -12.27 12.97
C ASP A 9 9.90 -12.14 13.09
N LEU A 10 9.22 -13.23 12.73
CA LEU A 10 7.75 -13.36 12.77
C LEU A 10 7.19 -13.68 14.16
N SER A 11 8.04 -13.90 15.17
CA SER A 11 7.59 -14.17 16.55
C SER A 11 7.16 -12.91 17.30
N LYS A 12 7.48 -11.73 16.75
CA LYS A 12 7.18 -10.44 17.37
C LYS A 12 5.68 -10.23 17.52
N SER A 13 5.26 -9.96 18.74
CA SER A 13 3.90 -9.61 19.10
C SER A 13 3.90 -8.50 20.16
N LEU A 14 2.73 -7.91 20.40
CA LEU A 14 2.54 -6.91 21.45
C LEU A 14 1.48 -7.39 22.42
N ASP A 15 1.72 -7.20 23.71
CA ASP A 15 0.70 -7.39 24.74
C ASP A 15 -0.53 -6.50 24.43
N PRO A 16 -1.77 -6.99 24.65
CA PRO A 16 -2.97 -6.24 24.32
C PRO A 16 -3.09 -4.86 24.98
N LYS A 17 -2.55 -4.66 26.19
CA LYS A 17 -2.54 -3.36 26.87
C LYS A 17 -1.50 -2.44 26.24
N GLU A 18 -0.28 -2.96 26.00
CA GLU A 18 0.77 -2.19 25.33
C GLU A 18 0.34 -1.75 23.92
N TYR A 19 -0.26 -2.67 23.15
CA TYR A 19 -0.79 -2.40 21.81
C TYR A 19 -1.75 -1.20 21.82
N ARG A 20 -2.73 -1.17 22.74
CA ARG A 20 -3.71 -0.07 22.82
C ARG A 20 -3.03 1.26 23.07
N VAL A 21 -2.07 1.30 24.00
CA VAL A 21 -1.33 2.54 24.34
C VAL A 21 -0.53 3.03 23.14
N ARG A 22 0.20 2.13 22.47
CA ARG A 22 1.03 2.49 21.31
C ARG A 22 0.18 2.89 20.10
N LEU A 23 -0.93 2.21 19.86
CA LEU A 23 -1.88 2.53 18.80
C LEU A 23 -2.45 3.94 18.99
N ILE A 24 -2.96 4.27 20.17
CA ILE A 24 -3.52 5.60 20.47
C ILE A 24 -2.47 6.68 20.23
N LYS A 25 -1.24 6.49 20.73
CA LYS A 25 -0.13 7.43 20.54
C LYS A 25 0.20 7.63 19.06
N ALA A 26 0.26 6.54 18.29
CA ALA A 26 0.53 6.59 16.85
C ALA A 26 -0.61 7.30 16.09
N GLN A 27 -1.86 7.03 16.43
CA GLN A 27 -3.02 7.65 15.79
C GLN A 27 -3.10 9.16 16.06
N VAL A 28 -2.78 9.61 17.28
CA VAL A 28 -2.70 11.06 17.59
C VAL A 28 -1.62 11.72 16.72
N ARG A 29 -0.44 11.11 16.64
CA ARG A 29 0.65 11.61 15.79
C ARG A 29 0.25 11.61 14.31
N LEU A 30 -0.42 10.56 13.84
CA LEU A 30 -0.88 10.44 12.47
C LEU A 30 -1.92 11.51 12.12
N SER A 31 -2.83 11.85 13.04
CA SER A 31 -3.81 12.93 12.87
C SER A 31 -3.11 14.29 12.70
N GLN A 32 -2.09 14.58 13.52
CA GLN A 32 -1.29 15.79 13.39
C GLN A 32 -0.54 15.85 12.06
N LEU A 33 0.04 14.73 11.62
CA LEU A 33 0.71 14.62 10.32
C LEU A 33 -0.29 14.81 9.17
N GLY A 34 -1.49 14.25 9.26
CA GLY A 34 -2.55 14.44 8.25
C GLY A 34 -2.97 15.90 8.13
N PHE A 35 -3.01 16.64 9.23
CA PHE A 35 -3.24 18.08 9.18
C PHE A 35 -2.06 18.84 8.53
N GLN A 36 -0.81 18.46 8.82
CA GLN A 36 0.37 19.05 8.17
C GLN A 36 0.42 18.79 6.66
N VAL A 37 0.05 17.58 6.23
CA VAL A 37 -0.10 17.20 4.82
C VAL A 37 -1.00 18.21 4.11
N TYR A 38 -2.18 18.48 4.67
CA TYR A 38 -3.11 19.47 4.15
C TYR A 38 -2.50 20.89 4.14
N GLN A 39 -1.93 21.36 5.25
CA GLN A 39 -1.35 22.72 5.31
C GLN A 39 -0.20 22.93 4.32
N GLN A 40 0.63 21.91 4.11
CA GLN A 40 1.79 21.97 3.22
C GLN A 40 1.44 21.66 1.77
N GLN A 41 0.17 21.32 1.49
CA GLN A 41 -0.28 20.88 0.16
C GLN A 41 0.57 19.73 -0.39
N ARG A 42 1.07 18.85 0.50
CA ARG A 42 2.00 17.79 0.13
C ARG A 42 1.27 16.47 -0.01
N PRO A 43 1.21 15.85 -1.21
CA PRO A 43 0.50 14.59 -1.40
C PRO A 43 1.19 13.42 -0.71
N VAL A 44 0.40 12.45 -0.25
CA VAL A 44 0.90 11.22 0.40
C VAL A 44 0.24 9.99 -0.21
N ILE A 45 1.03 8.94 -0.43
CA ILE A 45 0.56 7.63 -0.85
C ILE A 45 0.99 6.57 0.17
N LEU A 46 0.03 5.79 0.65
CA LEU A 46 0.26 4.60 1.47
C LEU A 46 -0.12 3.35 0.65
N ALA A 47 0.89 2.60 0.21
CA ALA A 47 0.74 1.42 -0.63
C ALA A 47 0.83 0.14 0.21
N PHE A 48 -0.28 -0.60 0.34
CA PHE A 48 -0.34 -1.84 1.11
C PHE A 48 -0.37 -3.08 0.21
N GLU A 49 0.65 -3.93 0.37
CA GLU A 49 0.76 -5.27 -0.19
C GLU A 49 1.06 -6.29 0.91
N GLY A 50 0.98 -7.56 0.55
CA GLY A 50 1.25 -8.68 1.47
C GLY A 50 0.41 -9.88 1.12
N TRP A 51 0.64 -10.98 1.82
CA TRP A 51 -0.11 -12.22 1.60
C TRP A 51 -1.61 -12.02 1.81
N ASP A 52 -2.39 -12.93 1.24
CA ASP A 52 -3.79 -13.05 1.63
C ASP A 52 -3.89 -13.43 3.11
N ALA A 53 -4.94 -12.94 3.77
CA ALA A 53 -5.13 -13.02 5.22
C ALA A 53 -4.04 -12.35 6.10
N ALA A 54 -3.02 -11.68 5.53
CA ALA A 54 -1.96 -11.01 6.30
C ALA A 54 -2.44 -9.83 7.17
N GLY A 55 -3.67 -9.34 6.97
CA GLY A 55 -4.28 -8.30 7.81
C GLY A 55 -4.20 -6.87 7.25
N LYS A 56 -4.03 -6.71 5.92
CA LYS A 56 -3.99 -5.40 5.23
C LYS A 56 -5.17 -4.50 5.60
N GLY A 57 -6.41 -5.00 5.44
CA GLY A 57 -7.61 -4.23 5.78
C GLY A 57 -7.70 -3.82 7.25
N GLY A 58 -7.20 -4.68 8.16
CA GLY A 58 -7.10 -4.35 9.59
C GLY A 58 -6.12 -3.21 9.85
N ALA A 59 -4.95 -3.23 9.20
CA ALA A 59 -3.97 -2.15 9.30
C ALA A 59 -4.52 -0.83 8.72
N ILE A 60 -5.12 -0.87 7.53
CA ILE A 60 -5.73 0.30 6.88
C ILE A 60 -6.83 0.91 7.77
N ARG A 61 -7.70 0.07 8.35
CA ARG A 61 -8.74 0.53 9.28
C ARG A 61 -8.15 1.29 10.48
N ARG A 62 -7.03 0.83 11.04
CA ARG A 62 -6.38 1.51 12.18
C ARG A 62 -5.70 2.81 11.80
N VAL A 63 -5.20 2.92 10.56
CA VAL A 63 -4.65 4.16 9.99
C VAL A 63 -5.76 5.20 9.82
N THR A 64 -6.91 4.81 9.28
CA THR A 64 -8.00 5.75 8.96
C THR A 64 -8.85 6.16 10.16
N GLU A 65 -8.90 5.36 11.23
CA GLU A 65 -9.78 5.54 12.40
C GLU A 65 -9.73 6.92 13.08
N ARG A 66 -8.64 7.68 12.96
CA ARG A 66 -8.50 9.04 13.53
C ARG A 66 -8.05 10.11 12.54
N LEU A 67 -8.05 9.79 11.26
CA LEU A 67 -7.83 10.78 10.21
C LEU A 67 -9.15 11.48 9.89
N ASP A 68 -9.09 12.75 9.48
CA ASP A 68 -10.25 13.42 8.92
C ASP A 68 -10.62 12.72 7.60
N PRO A 69 -11.86 12.21 7.44
CA PRO A 69 -12.27 11.46 6.24
C PRO A 69 -12.25 12.29 4.96
N ARG A 70 -12.16 13.62 5.04
CA ARG A 70 -11.98 14.51 3.87
C ARG A 70 -10.54 14.59 3.41
N GLY A 71 -9.58 14.20 4.25
CA GLY A 71 -8.16 14.27 3.96
C GLY A 71 -7.58 13.00 3.34
N TYR A 72 -8.39 11.94 3.16
CA TYR A 72 -7.92 10.70 2.56
C TYR A 72 -8.95 10.01 1.69
N VAL A 73 -8.47 9.18 0.76
CA VAL A 73 -9.27 8.24 -0.02
C VAL A 73 -8.62 6.86 0.04
N VAL A 74 -9.44 5.82 0.18
CA VAL A 74 -8.99 4.42 0.11
C VAL A 74 -9.41 3.81 -1.21
N HIS A 75 -8.45 3.29 -1.97
CA HIS A 75 -8.69 2.55 -3.20
C HIS A 75 -8.38 1.08 -3.00
N ALA A 76 -9.43 0.25 -3.03
CA ALA A 76 -9.29 -1.20 -3.10
C ALA A 76 -9.07 -1.60 -4.56
N ILE A 77 -7.87 -2.09 -4.88
CA ILE A 77 -7.50 -2.46 -6.24
C ILE A 77 -7.89 -3.91 -6.52
N SER A 78 -8.65 -4.10 -7.58
CA SER A 78 -9.10 -5.40 -8.07
C SER A 78 -8.66 -5.63 -9.52
N ALA A 79 -9.09 -6.74 -10.12
CA ALA A 79 -8.87 -7.01 -11.52
C ALA A 79 -9.38 -5.82 -12.39
N PRO A 80 -8.61 -5.36 -13.39
CA PRO A 80 -9.02 -4.25 -14.24
C PRO A 80 -10.32 -4.58 -14.99
N LYS A 81 -11.22 -3.60 -15.11
CA LYS A 81 -12.49 -3.69 -15.84
C LYS A 81 -12.79 -2.36 -16.52
N GLY A 82 -13.56 -2.39 -17.63
CA GLY A 82 -13.86 -1.19 -18.42
C GLY A 82 -12.58 -0.49 -18.86
N ASP A 83 -12.54 0.84 -18.75
CA ASP A 83 -11.38 1.65 -19.13
C ASP A 83 -10.06 1.19 -18.49
N ASP A 84 -10.09 0.69 -17.24
CA ASP A 84 -8.87 0.22 -16.56
C ASP A 84 -8.22 -0.97 -17.30
N ALA A 85 -8.95 -1.68 -18.17
CA ALA A 85 -8.47 -2.77 -19.01
C ALA A 85 -8.17 -2.35 -20.47
N GLU A 86 -8.60 -1.16 -20.89
CA GLU A 86 -8.43 -0.64 -22.27
C GLU A 86 -7.20 0.28 -22.42
N HIS A 87 -6.54 0.60 -21.31
CA HIS A 87 -5.38 1.48 -21.26
C HIS A 87 -4.12 0.78 -20.76
N HIS A 88 -2.99 1.49 -20.84
CA HIS A 88 -1.73 1.05 -20.24
C HIS A 88 -1.93 0.68 -18.75
N TYR A 89 -1.28 -0.39 -18.28
CA TYR A 89 -1.47 -0.93 -16.92
C TYR A 89 -1.42 0.13 -15.81
N LEU A 90 -0.47 1.05 -15.91
CA LEU A 90 -0.26 2.09 -14.89
C LEU A 90 -1.29 3.22 -14.93
N TRP A 91 -2.06 3.37 -16.01
CA TRP A 91 -3.06 4.42 -16.17
C TRP A 91 -4.08 4.43 -15.03
N ARG A 92 -4.52 3.23 -14.62
CA ARG A 92 -5.50 3.07 -13.54
C ARG A 92 -4.97 3.59 -12.19
N PHE A 93 -3.67 3.60 -11.98
CA PHE A 93 -3.05 4.12 -10.76
C PHE A 93 -2.77 5.62 -10.87
N TRP A 94 -2.37 6.09 -12.06
CA TRP A 94 -2.23 7.53 -12.36
C TRP A 94 -3.52 8.31 -12.08
N ARG A 95 -4.68 7.78 -12.49
CA ARG A 95 -5.99 8.42 -12.22
C ARG A 95 -6.37 8.49 -10.74
N ARG A 96 -5.70 7.71 -9.89
CA ARG A 96 -6.00 7.55 -8.47
C ARG A 96 -4.92 8.16 -7.58
N LEU A 97 -3.98 8.90 -8.16
CA LEU A 97 -3.01 9.65 -7.39
C LEU A 97 -3.71 10.74 -6.54
N PRO A 98 -3.19 11.03 -5.34
CA PRO A 98 -3.76 12.04 -4.46
C PRO A 98 -3.64 13.43 -5.07
N GLU A 99 -4.64 14.26 -4.81
CA GLU A 99 -4.49 15.71 -4.97
C GLU A 99 -3.49 16.27 -3.96
N ALA A 100 -3.04 17.51 -4.18
CA ALA A 100 -2.18 18.20 -3.23
C ALA A 100 -2.85 18.29 -1.84
N GLY A 101 -2.09 17.93 -0.80
CA GLY A 101 -2.59 17.93 0.57
C GLY A 101 -3.57 16.80 0.93
N GLN A 102 -3.70 15.78 0.08
CA GLN A 102 -4.49 14.58 0.37
C GLN A 102 -3.61 13.33 0.55
N ILE A 103 -4.20 12.33 1.22
CA ILE A 103 -3.62 11.01 1.43
C ILE A 103 -4.39 9.98 0.61
N THR A 104 -3.74 9.33 -0.35
CA THR A 104 -4.31 8.15 -1.01
C THR A 104 -3.77 6.89 -0.33
N ILE A 105 -4.67 5.97 0.03
CA ILE A 105 -4.34 4.65 0.57
C ILE A 105 -4.75 3.60 -0.45
N PHE A 106 -3.79 2.81 -0.91
CA PHE A 106 -4.04 1.69 -1.81
C PHE A 106 -4.05 0.37 -1.02
N ASP A 107 -5.18 -0.34 -1.05
CA ASP A 107 -5.27 -1.75 -0.66
C ASP A 107 -5.09 -2.61 -1.92
N ARG A 108 -3.88 -3.21 -2.05
CA ARG A 108 -3.29 -3.67 -3.31
C ARG A 108 -3.00 -2.53 -4.28
N THR A 109 -2.03 -2.73 -5.17
CA THR A 109 -1.37 -1.63 -5.90
C THR A 109 -0.93 -2.07 -7.31
N TRP A 110 -0.10 -1.24 -7.96
CA TRP A 110 0.62 -1.60 -9.19
C TRP A 110 1.59 -2.78 -9.04
N TYR A 111 1.97 -3.15 -7.81
CA TYR A 111 2.76 -4.35 -7.56
C TYR A 111 2.02 -5.64 -7.94
N GLY A 112 0.68 -5.61 -8.11
CA GLY A 112 -0.10 -6.75 -8.60
C GLY A 112 0.48 -7.40 -9.87
N ARG A 113 1.04 -6.60 -10.78
CA ARG A 113 1.67 -7.06 -12.03
C ARG A 113 2.86 -8.00 -11.81
N VAL A 114 3.66 -7.73 -10.78
CA VAL A 114 4.86 -8.51 -10.44
C VAL A 114 4.61 -9.53 -9.32
N LEU A 115 3.39 -9.57 -8.79
CA LEU A 115 2.92 -10.47 -7.75
C LEU A 115 1.86 -11.45 -8.31
N VAL A 116 0.59 -11.26 -7.96
CA VAL A 116 -0.49 -12.20 -8.28
C VAL A 116 -0.67 -12.40 -9.78
N GLU A 117 -0.56 -11.35 -10.60
CA GLU A 117 -0.81 -11.47 -12.04
C GLU A 117 0.29 -12.26 -12.75
N ARG A 118 1.52 -12.23 -12.22
CA ARG A 118 2.64 -13.06 -12.69
C ARG A 118 2.45 -14.53 -12.31
N ILE A 119 2.00 -14.80 -11.09
CA ILE A 119 1.85 -16.18 -10.57
C ILE A 119 0.65 -16.87 -11.24
N GLU A 120 -0.46 -16.15 -11.38
CA GLU A 120 -1.71 -16.67 -11.95
C GLU A 120 -1.74 -16.63 -13.50
N GLY A 121 -0.67 -16.16 -14.15
CA GLY A 121 -0.58 -16.08 -15.61
C GLY A 121 -1.56 -15.09 -16.26
N VAL A 122 -2.02 -14.08 -15.51
CA VAL A 122 -2.93 -13.02 -15.99
C VAL A 122 -2.20 -12.03 -16.90
N CYS A 123 -0.86 -12.01 -16.85
CA CYS A 123 -0.01 -11.23 -17.73
C CYS A 123 1.08 -12.11 -18.36
N THR A 124 1.56 -11.68 -19.51
CA THR A 124 2.67 -12.32 -20.22
C THR A 124 4.00 -12.08 -19.51
N GLU A 125 5.00 -12.92 -19.84
CA GLU A 125 6.34 -12.78 -19.29
C GLU A 125 6.99 -11.42 -19.62
N GLU A 126 6.78 -10.95 -20.84
CA GLU A 126 7.26 -9.64 -21.28
C GLU A 126 6.67 -8.52 -20.42
N GLU A 127 5.36 -8.56 -20.16
CA GLU A 127 4.65 -7.54 -19.39
C GLU A 127 5.14 -7.44 -17.94
N TRP A 128 5.25 -8.56 -17.21
CA TRP A 128 5.71 -8.46 -15.81
C TRP A 128 7.21 -8.18 -15.72
N ARG A 129 8.03 -8.60 -16.69
CA ARG A 129 9.46 -8.27 -16.71
C ARG A 129 9.69 -6.79 -16.93
N ARG A 130 8.99 -6.16 -17.88
CA ARG A 130 9.12 -4.71 -18.10
C ARG A 130 8.51 -3.88 -16.96
N ALA A 131 7.50 -4.41 -16.27
CA ALA A 131 6.80 -3.71 -15.19
C ALA A 131 7.72 -3.27 -14.05
N TYR A 132 8.80 -3.99 -13.71
CA TYR A 132 9.74 -3.52 -12.68
C TYR A 132 10.35 -2.17 -13.01
N ARG A 133 10.76 -1.97 -14.28
CA ARG A 133 11.32 -0.70 -14.73
C ARG A 133 10.23 0.38 -14.74
N GLU A 134 9.06 0.07 -15.30
CA GLU A 134 7.93 1.00 -15.39
C GLU A 134 7.45 1.46 -14.01
N ILE A 135 7.41 0.55 -13.03
CA ILE A 135 7.07 0.87 -11.62
C ILE A 135 8.10 1.83 -11.03
N ASN A 136 9.39 1.57 -11.22
CA ASN A 136 10.43 2.47 -10.72
C ASN A 136 10.35 3.86 -11.36
N GLU A 137 10.08 3.94 -12.67
CA GLU A 137 9.91 5.20 -13.38
C GLU A 137 8.65 5.95 -12.93
N PHE A 138 7.55 5.23 -12.72
CA PHE A 138 6.30 5.77 -12.18
C PHE A 138 6.50 6.34 -10.76
N GLU A 139 7.09 5.55 -9.87
CA GLU A 139 7.36 5.97 -8.49
C GLU A 139 8.32 7.16 -8.42
N ARG A 140 9.31 7.19 -9.32
CA ARG A 140 10.22 8.32 -9.43
C ARG A 140 9.49 9.61 -9.83
N GLN A 141 8.61 9.56 -10.82
CA GLN A 141 7.84 10.74 -11.25
C GLN A 141 6.98 11.32 -10.12
N ILE A 142 6.30 10.48 -9.35
CA ILE A 142 5.46 10.95 -8.24
C ILE A 142 6.28 11.49 -7.07
N VAL A 143 7.45 10.90 -6.77
CA VAL A 143 8.33 11.37 -5.70
C VAL A 143 9.06 12.65 -6.11
N ASP A 144 9.51 12.77 -7.37
CA ASP A 144 10.13 13.99 -7.91
C ASP A 144 9.15 15.17 -7.89
N TYR A 145 7.85 14.92 -8.05
CA TYR A 145 6.79 15.93 -7.84
C TYR A 145 6.66 16.38 -6.36
N GLY A 146 7.15 15.59 -5.41
CA GLY A 146 7.12 15.90 -3.97
C GLY A 146 6.22 14.98 -3.14
N THR A 147 5.59 13.98 -3.76
CA THR A 147 4.73 12.99 -3.08
C THR A 147 5.53 12.18 -2.08
N ILE A 148 4.99 12.01 -0.87
CA ILE A 148 5.53 11.06 0.10
C ILE A 148 4.95 9.69 -0.22
N LEU A 149 5.78 8.79 -0.76
CA LEU A 149 5.39 7.41 -1.04
C LEU A 149 5.90 6.47 0.06
N VAL A 150 4.97 5.77 0.73
CA VAL A 150 5.30 4.73 1.71
C VAL A 150 4.73 3.39 1.27
N LYS A 151 5.57 2.35 1.26
CA LYS A 151 5.24 1.03 0.72
C LYS A 151 5.36 -0.02 1.82
N TYR A 152 4.30 -0.80 2.03
CA TYR A 152 4.22 -1.81 3.07
C TYR A 152 4.04 -3.19 2.44
N TRP A 153 4.86 -4.15 2.87
CA TRP A 153 4.64 -5.57 2.62
C TRP A 153 4.33 -6.26 3.96
N LEU A 154 3.11 -6.77 4.11
CA LEU A 154 2.70 -7.51 5.29
C LEU A 154 3.04 -8.99 5.12
N HIS A 155 4.10 -9.42 5.79
CA HIS A 155 4.61 -10.79 5.76
C HIS A 155 4.09 -11.60 6.96
N ILE A 156 3.56 -12.78 6.67
CA ILE A 156 3.20 -13.83 7.64
C ILE A 156 3.79 -15.16 7.15
N GLY A 157 3.96 -16.11 8.06
CA GLY A 157 4.40 -17.47 7.74
C GLY A 157 3.27 -18.32 7.16
N GLU A 158 3.62 -19.40 6.47
CA GLU A 158 2.68 -20.33 5.83
C GLU A 158 1.67 -20.92 6.83
N GLU A 159 2.13 -21.34 8.01
CA GLU A 159 1.28 -21.89 9.06
C GLU A 159 0.22 -20.88 9.55
N GLU A 160 0.62 -19.62 9.74
CA GLU A 160 -0.30 -18.54 10.16
C GLU A 160 -1.27 -18.18 9.02
N GLN A 161 -0.84 -18.28 7.77
CA GLN A 161 -1.71 -18.06 6.61
C GLN A 161 -2.79 -19.14 6.52
N LEU A 162 -2.44 -20.42 6.73
CA LEU A 162 -3.39 -21.54 6.74
C LEU A 162 -4.38 -21.48 7.90
N LYS A 163 -3.97 -20.90 9.04
CA LYS A 163 -4.79 -20.80 10.25
C LYS A 163 -5.91 -19.76 10.15
N ARG A 164 -5.76 -18.73 9.31
CA ARG A 164 -6.69 -17.60 9.19
C ARG A 164 -7.75 -17.83 8.12
#